data_AF-A0A831ZHC9-F1
#
_entry.id   AF-A0A831ZHC9-F1
#
_cell.length_a   1.000
_cell.length_b   1.000
_cell.length_c   1.000
_cell.angle_alpha   90.00
_cell.angle_beta   90.00
_cell.angle_gamma   90.00
#
_symmetry.space_group_name_H-M   'P 1'
#
loop_
_entity.id
_entity.type
_entity.pdbx_description
1 polymer ?
#
loop_
_entity_poly.entity_id
_entity_poly.type
_entity_poly.pdbx_seq_one_letter_code
_entity_poly.pdbx_strand_id
1 'polypeptide(L)'
;MLKKLSLISSIALLGVSGVACSGNNVKQATDDSLNTAVSSLKASGSIRPYNSTFNPRQKEYPNHLGFNDLHIQAVRHLPIKGEKDVKRKLHNIVHHHCKAYDDGTMVCLMFHTGMKDNDKPIGFEYIIPTAMYNTLPEAEKKNWHYHKVEVPLAKATLPDLTAAEAEKLLPAINETYGKVIYMHHPDENLPIGEPYILDVHSMPRVD
;
A
#
# COMPACT_ATOMS: atom_id res chain seq x y z
N MET A 1 -26.03 61.34 -14.63
CA MET A 1 -26.81 61.02 -13.40
C MET A 1 -28.11 60.36 -13.85
N LEU A 2 -28.16 59.04 -13.99
CA LEU A 2 -28.59 58.01 -13.01
C LEU A 2 -30.07 58.04 -12.57
N LYS A 3 -30.80 57.00 -13.02
CA LYS A 3 -31.86 56.16 -12.40
C LYS A 3 -33.15 56.86 -11.90
N LYS A 4 -34.35 56.37 -12.23
CA LYS A 4 -35.00 55.12 -11.75
C LYS A 4 -36.29 54.95 -12.59
N LEU A 5 -36.71 53.77 -13.04
CA LEU A 5 -37.39 52.73 -12.25
C LEU A 5 -37.54 51.49 -13.16
N SER A 6 -37.27 50.29 -12.68
CA SER A 6 -37.84 49.07 -13.28
C SER A 6 -38.00 48.00 -12.20
N LEU A 7 -39.15 47.33 -12.30
CA LEU A 7 -39.76 46.39 -11.39
C LEU A 7 -38.84 45.21 -11.03
N ILE A 8 -38.91 44.83 -9.76
CA ILE A 8 -38.38 43.58 -9.23
C ILE A 8 -39.29 42.45 -9.76
N SER A 9 -38.76 41.61 -10.65
CA SER A 9 -39.36 40.33 -11.01
C SER A 9 -38.78 39.25 -10.09
N SER A 10 -39.66 38.61 -9.32
CA SER A 10 -39.34 37.47 -8.46
C SER A 10 -39.01 36.25 -9.32
N ILE A 11 -37.74 35.87 -9.39
CA ILE A 11 -37.32 34.58 -9.95
C ILE A 11 -37.44 33.54 -8.83
N ALA A 12 -38.37 32.60 -9.02
CA ALA A 12 -38.50 31.41 -8.20
C ALA A 12 -37.22 30.55 -8.32
N LEU A 13 -36.54 30.32 -7.19
CA LEU A 13 -35.51 29.30 -7.08
C LEU A 13 -36.19 27.92 -7.14
N LEU A 14 -36.08 27.23 -8.27
CA LEU A 14 -36.33 25.80 -8.36
C LEU A 14 -35.17 25.08 -7.65
N GLY A 15 -35.52 24.29 -6.64
CA GLY A 15 -34.60 23.55 -5.80
C GLY A 15 -33.74 22.57 -6.60
N VAL A 16 -32.43 22.67 -6.43
CA VAL A 16 -31.49 21.61 -6.77
C VAL A 16 -31.70 20.52 -5.72
N SER A 17 -32.42 19.47 -6.10
CA SER A 17 -32.50 18.24 -5.30
C SER A 17 -31.10 17.64 -5.25
N GLY A 18 -30.42 17.81 -4.11
CA GLY A 18 -29.14 17.18 -3.86
C GLY A 18 -29.32 15.68 -3.86
N VAL A 19 -28.75 15.00 -4.86
CA VAL A 19 -28.52 13.56 -4.79
C VAL A 19 -27.52 13.34 -3.66
N ALA A 20 -28.02 12.95 -2.49
CA ALA A 20 -27.20 12.48 -1.40
C ALA A 20 -26.48 11.21 -1.88
N CYS A 21 -25.18 11.32 -2.16
CA CYS A 21 -24.35 10.18 -2.54
C CYS A 21 -24.44 9.10 -1.45
N SER A 22 -24.88 7.91 -1.85
CA SER A 22 -25.03 6.70 -1.02
C SER A 22 -23.70 6.12 -0.46
N GLY A 23 -22.63 6.92 -0.42
CA GLY A 23 -21.28 6.49 -0.04
C GLY A 23 -21.10 6.22 1.46
N ASN A 24 -21.92 6.82 2.33
CA ASN A 24 -21.78 6.62 3.79
C ASN A 24 -22.19 5.22 4.23
N ASN A 25 -23.25 4.64 3.65
CA ASN A 25 -23.71 3.30 4.01
C ASN A 25 -22.73 2.20 3.58
N VAL A 26 -22.04 2.38 2.44
CA VAL A 26 -21.05 1.41 1.96
C VAL A 26 -19.79 1.46 2.83
N LYS A 27 -19.29 2.66 3.17
CA LYS A 27 -18.13 2.81 4.05
C LYS A 27 -18.40 2.27 5.46
N GLN A 28 -19.57 2.55 6.02
CA GLN A 28 -19.92 2.08 7.35
C GLN A 28 -20.05 0.54 7.40
N ALA A 29 -20.69 -0.07 6.39
CA ALA A 29 -20.78 -1.52 6.31
C ALA A 29 -19.41 -2.21 6.11
N THR A 30 -18.47 -1.57 5.40
CA THR A 30 -17.10 -2.08 5.28
C THR A 30 -16.34 -1.98 6.60
N ASP A 31 -16.53 -0.91 7.37
CA ASP A 31 -15.86 -0.71 8.66
C ASP A 31 -16.35 -1.73 9.71
N ASP A 32 -17.66 -2.01 9.77
CA ASP A 32 -18.23 -3.03 10.67
C ASP A 32 -17.73 -4.44 10.32
N SER A 33 -17.63 -4.74 9.02
CA SER A 33 -17.09 -6.01 8.53
C SER A 33 -15.60 -6.15 8.86
N LEU A 34 -14.83 -5.06 8.71
CA LEU A 34 -13.41 -5.01 9.05
C LEU A 34 -13.19 -5.25 10.56
N ASN A 35 -13.96 -4.57 11.41
CA ASN A 35 -13.90 -4.74 12.87
C ASN A 35 -14.21 -6.18 13.30
N THR A 36 -15.16 -6.83 12.63
CA THR A 36 -15.50 -8.23 12.86
C THR A 36 -14.36 -9.17 12.46
N ALA A 37 -13.72 -8.92 11.30
CA ALA A 37 -12.57 -9.68 10.82
C ALA A 37 -11.36 -9.54 11.77
N VAL A 38 -11.04 -8.31 12.19
CA VAL A 38 -9.97 -8.01 13.17
C VAL A 38 -10.22 -8.78 14.47
N SER A 39 -11.45 -8.72 14.99
CA SER A 39 -11.80 -9.39 16.25
C SER A 39 -11.68 -10.92 16.15
N SER A 40 -12.11 -11.49 15.03
CA SER A 40 -12.03 -12.94 14.77
C SER A 40 -10.58 -13.42 14.64
N LEU A 41 -9.72 -12.63 13.98
CA LEU A 41 -8.29 -12.92 13.85
C LEU A 41 -7.54 -12.82 15.18
N LYS A 42 -7.92 -11.87 16.06
CA LYS A 42 -7.39 -11.76 17.42
C LYS A 42 -7.81 -12.98 18.26
N ALA A 43 -9.07 -13.40 18.16
CA ALA A 43 -9.60 -14.55 18.90
C ALA A 43 -8.98 -15.88 18.48
N SER A 44 -8.62 -16.04 17.20
CA SER A 44 -7.99 -17.28 16.69
C SER A 44 -6.48 -17.37 16.95
N GLY A 45 -5.85 -16.31 17.48
CA GLY A 45 -4.39 -16.22 17.59
C GLY A 45 -3.68 -16.16 16.23
N SER A 46 -4.43 -15.94 15.14
CA SER A 46 -3.89 -15.84 13.78
C SER A 46 -3.21 -14.50 13.52
N ILE A 47 -3.57 -13.44 14.26
CA ILE A 47 -2.73 -12.25 14.38
C ILE A 47 -1.70 -12.54 15.47
N ARG A 48 -0.43 -12.59 15.08
CA ARG A 48 0.65 -12.47 16.05
C ARG A 48 0.87 -10.98 16.30
N PRO A 49 0.64 -10.47 17.52
CA PRO A 49 1.03 -9.10 17.84
C PRO A 49 2.52 -8.92 17.58
N TYR A 50 2.94 -7.66 17.40
CA TYR A 50 4.36 -7.30 17.34
C TYR A 50 5.13 -8.07 18.43
N ASN A 51 6.20 -8.76 18.03
CA ASN A 51 7.06 -9.48 18.96
C ASN A 51 8.53 -9.19 18.62
N SER A 52 9.44 -9.45 19.55
CA SER A 52 10.87 -9.15 19.40
C SER A 52 11.58 -9.89 18.25
N THR A 53 10.91 -10.82 17.56
CA THR A 53 11.39 -11.44 16.31
C THR A 53 11.19 -10.51 15.11
N PHE A 54 10.29 -9.53 15.20
CA PHE A 54 10.23 -8.41 14.24
C PHE A 54 11.36 -7.44 14.56
N ASN A 55 12.33 -7.38 13.66
CA ASN A 55 13.53 -6.55 13.70
C ASN A 55 14.46 -6.73 14.92
N PRO A 56 15.12 -7.91 15.08
CA PRO A 56 16.14 -8.09 16.10
C PRO A 56 17.49 -7.43 15.72
N ARG A 57 17.70 -7.07 14.45
CA ARG A 57 18.98 -6.58 13.93
C ARG A 57 18.76 -5.72 12.68
N GLN A 58 18.80 -4.41 12.84
CA GLN A 58 18.96 -3.54 11.68
C GLN A 58 20.44 -3.55 11.29
N LYS A 59 20.79 -4.41 10.33
CA LYS A 59 22.20 -4.56 9.95
C LYS A 59 22.63 -3.48 8.97
N GLU A 60 21.70 -2.99 8.16
CA GLU A 60 21.99 -2.01 7.12
C GLU A 60 21.94 -0.55 7.63
N TYR A 61 21.04 -0.19 8.58
CA TYR A 61 20.87 1.20 9.07
C TYR A 61 20.34 1.33 10.52
N PRO A 62 20.84 2.25 11.36
CA PRO A 62 20.32 2.49 12.72
C PRO A 62 18.88 3.06 12.77
N ASN A 63 18.08 2.66 13.78
CA ASN A 63 16.63 2.95 13.89
C ASN A 63 16.32 4.42 14.21
N HIS A 64 16.42 5.32 13.23
CA HIS A 64 16.08 6.72 13.47
C HIS A 64 14.59 7.05 13.18
N LEU A 65 13.89 6.22 12.39
CA LEU A 65 12.53 6.53 11.91
C LEU A 65 11.41 5.62 12.46
N GLY A 66 11.72 4.46 13.05
CA GLY A 66 10.68 3.55 13.57
C GLY A 66 9.79 2.89 12.50
N PHE A 67 10.24 2.89 11.24
CA PHE A 67 9.66 2.22 10.07
C PHE A 67 10.67 1.20 9.53
N ASN A 68 10.97 0.14 10.29
CA ASN A 68 11.83 -0.94 9.79
C ASN A 68 11.65 -2.25 10.59
N ASP A 69 10.44 -2.56 11.03
CA ASP A 69 10.10 -3.81 11.72
C ASP A 69 10.31 -5.04 10.81
N LEU A 70 10.17 -4.83 9.49
CA LEU A 70 10.51 -5.79 8.45
C LEU A 70 11.08 -5.05 7.23
N HIS A 71 12.24 -5.49 6.73
CA HIS A 71 12.81 -5.02 5.47
C HIS A 71 12.60 -6.07 4.40
N ILE A 72 11.94 -5.70 3.30
CA ILE A 72 11.72 -6.55 2.13
C ILE A 72 12.38 -5.93 0.90
N GLN A 73 13.18 -6.70 0.18
CA GLN A 73 13.66 -6.32 -1.15
C GLN A 73 12.88 -7.09 -2.19
N ALA A 74 12.36 -6.43 -3.22
CA ALA A 74 11.62 -7.09 -4.28
C ALA A 74 11.92 -6.44 -5.64
N VAL A 75 12.04 -7.25 -6.69
CA VAL A 75 12.12 -6.78 -8.08
C VAL A 75 10.72 -6.76 -8.70
N ARG A 76 10.54 -6.28 -9.94
CA ARG A 76 9.21 -6.07 -10.56
C ARG A 76 8.31 -5.14 -9.74
N HIS A 77 8.89 -4.10 -9.15
CA HIS A 77 8.18 -3.12 -8.33
C HIS A 77 8.40 -1.69 -8.83
N LEU A 78 8.58 -1.48 -10.14
CA LEU A 78 8.63 -0.14 -10.72
C LEU A 78 7.74 -0.10 -11.97
N PRO A 79 7.08 1.03 -12.26
CA PRO A 79 6.28 1.15 -13.47
C PRO A 79 7.16 0.97 -14.72
N ILE A 80 6.65 0.23 -15.70
CA ILE A 80 7.34 -0.04 -16.97
C ILE A 80 6.65 0.62 -18.18
N LYS A 81 5.49 1.23 -17.98
CA LYS A 81 4.73 1.85 -19.07
C LYS A 81 5.50 3.07 -19.58
N GLY A 82 5.86 3.06 -20.88
CA GLY A 82 6.62 4.14 -21.50
C GLY A 82 8.12 4.10 -21.21
N GLU A 83 8.61 3.08 -20.51
CA GLU A 83 10.03 2.87 -20.25
C GLU A 83 10.75 2.34 -21.51
N LYS A 84 11.97 2.84 -21.75
CA LYS A 84 12.83 2.38 -22.85
C LYS A 84 13.65 1.15 -22.44
N ASP A 85 14.13 1.12 -21.20
CA ASP A 85 14.86 0.00 -20.61
C ASP A 85 14.01 -0.78 -19.61
N VAL A 86 13.03 -1.50 -20.15
CA VAL A 86 12.10 -2.33 -19.36
C VAL A 86 12.85 -3.39 -18.56
N LYS A 87 13.91 -3.99 -19.14
CA LYS A 87 14.69 -5.02 -18.46
C LYS A 87 15.34 -4.47 -17.20
N ARG A 88 16.02 -3.32 -17.27
CA ARG A 88 16.58 -2.65 -16.09
C ARG A 88 15.51 -2.37 -15.05
N LYS A 89 14.36 -1.80 -15.44
CA LYS A 89 13.28 -1.49 -14.49
C LYS A 89 12.73 -2.72 -13.79
N LEU A 90 12.54 -3.82 -14.51
CA LEU A 90 12.04 -5.07 -13.92
C LEU A 90 13.02 -5.70 -12.94
N HIS A 91 14.33 -5.47 -13.09
CA HIS A 91 15.37 -6.00 -12.19
C HIS A 91 15.80 -5.02 -11.10
N ASN A 92 15.27 -3.79 -11.09
CA ASN A 92 15.58 -2.82 -10.05
C ASN A 92 14.98 -3.28 -8.73
N ILE A 93 15.81 -3.36 -7.69
CA ILE A 93 15.36 -3.71 -6.35
C ILE A 93 14.62 -2.52 -5.74
N VAL A 94 13.43 -2.78 -5.22
CA VAL A 94 12.68 -1.84 -4.40
C VAL A 94 12.68 -2.33 -2.96
N HIS A 95 13.08 -1.43 -2.07
CA HIS A 95 13.21 -1.66 -0.64
C HIS A 95 11.92 -1.22 0.04
N HIS A 96 11.27 -2.14 0.73
CA HIS A 96 10.07 -1.92 1.54
C HIS A 96 10.51 -1.94 3.00
N HIS A 97 10.45 -0.79 3.65
CA HIS A 97 10.76 -0.64 5.06
C HIS A 97 9.47 -0.53 5.84
N CYS A 98 9.06 -1.64 6.43
CA CYS A 98 7.71 -1.84 6.94
C CYS A 98 7.61 -1.60 8.44
N LYS A 99 6.49 -1.02 8.86
CA LYS A 99 6.03 -0.98 10.25
C LYS A 99 4.87 -1.95 10.42
N ALA A 100 4.92 -2.81 11.43
CA ALA A 100 3.84 -3.74 11.74
C ALA A 100 2.93 -3.21 12.86
N TYR A 101 1.65 -3.55 12.80
CA TYR A 101 0.64 -3.12 13.76
C TYR A 101 -0.06 -4.29 14.44
N ASP A 102 -0.69 -4.03 15.59
CA ASP A 102 -1.33 -5.05 16.46
C ASP A 102 -2.55 -5.73 15.83
N ASP A 103 -3.07 -5.22 14.72
CA ASP A 103 -4.14 -5.83 13.94
C ASP A 103 -3.62 -6.73 12.80
N GLY A 104 -2.30 -6.92 12.71
CA GLY A 104 -1.65 -7.72 11.68
C GLY A 104 -1.49 -7.01 10.34
N THR A 105 -1.83 -5.72 10.26
CA THR A 105 -1.52 -4.90 9.09
C THR A 105 -0.07 -4.43 9.13
N MET A 106 0.46 -4.07 7.96
CA MET A 106 1.74 -3.39 7.85
C MET A 106 1.65 -2.23 6.87
N VAL A 107 2.47 -1.21 7.09
CA VAL A 107 2.68 -0.12 6.13
C VAL A 107 4.16 0.00 5.86
N CYS A 108 4.53 -0.06 4.58
CA CYS A 108 5.92 0.01 4.13
C CYS A 108 6.20 1.32 3.43
N LEU A 109 7.27 1.99 3.83
CA LEU A 109 7.85 3.08 3.07
C LEU A 109 8.78 2.51 2.00
N MET A 110 8.60 2.92 0.74
CA MET A 110 9.27 2.30 -0.40
C MET A 110 10.34 3.17 -1.01
N PHE A 111 11.51 2.58 -1.33
CA PHE A 111 12.65 3.25 -1.96
C PHE A 111 13.21 2.42 -3.11
N HIS A 112 13.67 3.06 -4.19
CA HIS A 112 14.27 2.35 -5.34
C HIS A 112 15.81 2.29 -5.32
N THR A 113 16.45 2.88 -4.30
CA THR A 113 17.92 2.94 -4.14
C THR A 113 18.41 2.52 -2.75
N GLY A 114 17.51 2.23 -1.81
CA GLY A 114 17.81 1.91 -0.41
C GLY A 114 17.43 3.03 0.56
N MET A 115 18.07 3.07 1.74
CA MET A 115 17.91 4.14 2.75
C MET A 115 19.23 4.87 3.05
N LYS A 116 19.87 5.44 2.03
CA LYS A 116 20.96 6.40 2.23
C LYS A 116 20.39 7.78 2.57
N ASP A 117 21.23 8.66 3.14
CA ASP A 117 20.83 9.98 3.63
C ASP A 117 20.06 10.86 2.63
N ASN A 118 20.26 10.65 1.33
CA ASN A 118 19.61 11.42 0.26
C ASN A 118 18.56 10.61 -0.53
N ASP A 119 18.29 9.36 -0.14
CA ASP A 119 17.29 8.55 -0.81
C ASP A 119 15.89 9.08 -0.48
N LYS A 120 15.09 9.26 -1.54
CA LYS A 120 13.70 9.73 -1.40
C LYS A 120 12.75 8.56 -1.49
N PRO A 121 11.72 8.51 -0.64
CA PRO A 121 10.68 7.52 -0.81
C PRO A 121 9.88 7.80 -2.08
N ILE A 122 9.48 6.73 -2.76
CA ILE A 122 8.68 6.80 -3.99
C ILE A 122 7.21 6.47 -3.75
N GLY A 123 6.91 5.78 -2.67
CA GLY A 123 5.58 5.29 -2.40
C GLY A 123 5.40 4.60 -1.06
N PHE A 124 4.20 4.07 -0.88
CA PHE A 124 3.84 3.21 0.23
C PHE A 124 3.28 1.89 -0.30
N GLU A 125 3.48 0.85 0.49
CA GLU A 125 2.68 -0.35 0.39
C GLU A 125 1.86 -0.54 1.66
N TYR A 126 0.55 -0.74 1.49
CA TYR A 126 -0.32 -1.23 2.56
C TYR A 126 -0.42 -2.74 2.45
N ILE A 127 -0.21 -3.44 3.56
CA ILE A 127 -0.31 -4.88 3.64
C ILE A 127 -1.39 -5.24 4.64
N ILE A 128 -2.36 -6.04 4.21
CA ILE A 128 -3.48 -6.49 5.06
C ILE A 128 -3.59 -8.02 5.06
N PRO A 129 -4.02 -8.65 6.17
CA PRO A 129 -4.33 -10.07 6.19
C PRO A 129 -5.45 -10.45 5.21
N THR A 130 -5.41 -11.69 4.70
CA THR A 130 -6.46 -12.24 3.80
C THR A 130 -7.88 -12.03 4.34
N ALA A 131 -8.08 -12.16 5.66
CA ALA A 131 -9.40 -11.95 6.26
C ALA A 131 -9.93 -10.52 6.09
N MET A 132 -9.05 -9.50 6.14
CA MET A 132 -9.44 -8.11 5.88
C MET A 132 -9.62 -7.85 4.38
N TYR A 133 -8.77 -8.46 3.54
CA TYR A 133 -8.95 -8.38 2.09
C TYR A 133 -10.32 -8.91 1.65
N ASN A 134 -10.77 -10.01 2.25
CA ASN A 134 -12.05 -10.63 1.93
C ASN A 134 -13.26 -9.72 2.22
N THR A 135 -13.12 -8.73 3.12
CA THR A 135 -14.19 -7.76 3.42
C THR A 135 -14.17 -6.55 2.49
N LEU A 136 -13.18 -6.40 1.61
CA LEU A 136 -13.11 -5.28 0.67
C LEU A 136 -14.21 -5.39 -0.40
N PRO A 137 -14.73 -4.24 -0.88
CA PRO A 137 -15.58 -4.22 -2.07
C PRO A 137 -14.87 -4.83 -3.27
N GLU A 138 -15.61 -5.56 -4.13
CA GLU A 138 -15.04 -6.20 -5.33
C GLU A 138 -14.31 -5.20 -6.25
N ALA A 139 -14.83 -3.98 -6.39
CA ALA A 139 -14.19 -2.94 -7.19
C ALA A 139 -12.83 -2.48 -6.64
N GLU A 140 -12.58 -2.68 -5.34
CA GLU A 140 -11.32 -2.31 -4.67
C GLU A 140 -10.30 -3.45 -4.74
N LYS A 141 -10.75 -4.71 -4.69
CA LYS A 141 -9.88 -5.91 -4.67
C LYS A 141 -8.87 -5.98 -5.81
N LYS A 142 -9.18 -5.41 -6.98
CA LYS A 142 -8.28 -5.33 -8.15
C LYS A 142 -7.00 -4.51 -7.92
N ASN A 143 -6.98 -3.67 -6.88
CA ASN A 143 -5.86 -2.81 -6.54
C ASN A 143 -4.82 -3.50 -5.65
N TRP A 144 -5.05 -4.78 -5.31
CA TRP A 144 -4.25 -5.53 -4.35
C TRP A 144 -3.70 -6.79 -5.00
N HIS A 145 -2.53 -7.24 -4.55
CA HIS A 145 -1.91 -8.47 -5.02
C HIS A 145 -1.66 -9.43 -3.85
N TYR A 146 -1.79 -10.73 -4.10
CA TYR A 146 -1.65 -11.75 -3.07
C TYR A 146 -0.19 -12.19 -2.91
N HIS A 147 0.38 -12.02 -1.72
CA HIS A 147 1.81 -12.22 -1.50
C HIS A 147 2.26 -13.67 -1.70
N LYS A 148 1.43 -14.68 -1.41
CA LYS A 148 1.80 -16.09 -1.69
C LYS A 148 2.19 -16.36 -3.13
N VAL A 149 1.56 -15.65 -4.08
CA VAL A 149 1.85 -15.77 -5.50
C VAL A 149 2.95 -14.81 -5.92
N GLU A 150 2.94 -13.61 -5.35
CA GLU A 150 3.80 -12.51 -5.76
C GLU A 150 5.24 -12.65 -5.24
N VAL A 151 5.44 -13.02 -3.97
CA VAL A 151 6.75 -13.09 -3.30
C VAL A 151 7.79 -13.90 -4.09
N PRO A 152 7.46 -15.12 -4.60
CA PRO A 152 8.39 -15.86 -5.44
C PRO A 152 8.67 -15.17 -6.79
N LEU A 153 7.65 -14.56 -7.41
CA LEU A 153 7.76 -13.93 -8.72
C LEU A 153 8.60 -12.64 -8.69
N ALA A 154 8.54 -11.90 -7.58
CA ALA A 154 9.38 -10.73 -7.36
C ALA A 154 10.73 -11.05 -6.72
N LYS A 155 11.09 -12.33 -6.61
CA LYS A 155 12.36 -12.79 -6.02
C LYS A 155 12.61 -12.11 -4.66
N ALA A 156 11.55 -11.99 -3.85
CA ALA A 156 11.60 -11.15 -2.66
C ALA A 156 12.54 -11.74 -1.60
N THR A 157 13.31 -10.87 -0.93
CA THR A 157 14.25 -11.26 0.13
C THR A 157 14.04 -10.45 1.40
N LEU A 158 14.47 -11.00 2.54
CA LEU A 158 14.39 -10.37 3.87
C LEU A 158 15.83 -10.16 4.39
N PRO A 159 16.57 -9.15 3.88
CA PRO A 159 18.03 -9.05 4.05
C PRO A 159 18.51 -8.93 5.51
N ASP A 160 17.68 -8.39 6.41
CA ASP A 160 18.03 -8.25 7.83
C ASP A 160 17.84 -9.55 8.65
N LEU A 161 17.18 -10.56 8.08
CA LEU A 161 16.85 -11.82 8.74
C LEU A 161 17.77 -12.96 8.32
N THR A 162 18.03 -13.88 9.24
CA THR A 162 18.58 -15.20 8.88
C THR A 162 17.52 -16.01 8.15
N ALA A 163 17.94 -17.04 7.41
CA ALA A 163 17.02 -17.96 6.75
C ALA A 163 16.00 -18.58 7.73
N ALA A 164 16.42 -18.96 8.94
CA ALA A 164 15.55 -19.54 9.96
C ALA A 164 14.54 -18.53 10.57
N GLU A 165 14.89 -17.25 10.63
CA GLU A 165 13.95 -16.18 11.02
C GLU A 165 12.95 -15.90 9.90
N ALA A 166 13.43 -15.82 8.65
CA ALA A 166 12.59 -15.63 7.47
C ALA A 166 11.57 -16.77 7.31
N GLU A 167 11.99 -18.02 7.45
CA GLU A 167 11.13 -19.21 7.36
C GLU A 167 9.96 -19.17 8.36
N LYS A 168 10.17 -18.61 9.56
CA LYS A 168 9.11 -18.45 10.56
C LYS A 168 8.08 -17.39 10.21
N LEU A 169 8.45 -16.39 9.40
CA LEU A 169 7.58 -15.28 9.01
C LEU A 169 6.87 -15.51 7.68
N LEU A 170 7.49 -16.22 6.74
CA LEU A 170 6.95 -16.46 5.40
C LEU A 170 5.51 -16.99 5.39
N PRO A 171 5.09 -17.95 6.25
CA PRO A 171 3.70 -18.38 6.28
C PRO A 171 2.70 -17.25 6.60
N ALA A 172 3.07 -16.32 7.48
CA ALA A 172 2.22 -15.17 7.80
C ALA A 172 2.21 -14.15 6.65
N ILE A 173 3.38 -13.84 6.07
CA ILE A 173 3.50 -12.92 4.92
C ILE A 173 2.72 -13.44 3.72
N ASN A 174 2.81 -14.74 3.42
CA ASN A 174 2.11 -15.34 2.29
C ASN A 174 0.59 -15.18 2.39
N GLU A 175 0.03 -15.11 3.60
CA GLU A 175 -1.41 -14.96 3.83
C GLU A 175 -1.82 -13.48 4.01
N THR A 176 -1.20 -12.59 3.24
CA THR A 176 -1.51 -11.17 3.17
C THR A 176 -1.63 -10.66 1.73
N TYR A 177 -2.22 -9.48 1.58
CA TYR A 177 -2.37 -8.77 0.32
C TYR A 177 -1.69 -7.40 0.40
N GLY A 178 -0.92 -7.04 -0.63
CA GLY A 178 -0.25 -5.76 -0.78
C GLY A 178 -0.98 -4.81 -1.73
N LYS A 179 -1.04 -3.51 -1.39
CA LYS A 179 -1.47 -2.43 -2.28
C LYS A 179 -0.36 -1.38 -2.36
N VAL A 180 0.27 -1.33 -3.52
CA VAL A 180 1.37 -0.40 -3.82
C VAL A 180 0.83 0.89 -4.41
N ILE A 181 1.14 2.00 -3.76
CA ILE A 181 0.77 3.35 -4.17
C ILE A 181 2.05 4.17 -4.32
N TYR A 182 2.33 4.65 -5.52
CA TYR A 182 3.43 5.58 -5.78
C TYR A 182 2.94 7.01 -5.79
N MET A 183 3.75 7.91 -5.22
CA MET A 183 3.57 9.36 -5.29
C MET A 183 4.62 10.02 -6.18
N HIS A 184 5.66 9.28 -6.58
CA HIS A 184 6.77 9.81 -7.36
C HIS A 184 7.27 8.74 -8.35
N HIS A 185 7.46 9.13 -9.61
CA HIS A 185 8.17 8.31 -10.58
C HIS A 185 9.69 8.33 -10.30
N PRO A 186 10.34 7.16 -10.19
CA PRO A 186 11.76 7.08 -9.81
C PRO A 186 12.74 7.82 -10.74
N ASP A 187 12.38 8.06 -12.00
CA ASP A 187 13.26 8.76 -12.96
C ASP A 187 12.96 10.27 -13.08
N GLU A 188 12.05 10.79 -12.27
CA GLU A 188 11.68 12.21 -12.27
C GLU A 188 12.35 12.96 -11.12
N ASN A 189 12.66 14.24 -11.31
CA ASN A 189 13.29 15.07 -10.27
C ASN A 189 12.30 15.52 -9.19
N LEU A 190 11.02 15.65 -9.54
CA LEU A 190 9.95 16.13 -8.68
C LEU A 190 8.72 15.21 -8.79
N PRO A 191 7.95 15.02 -7.71
CA PRO A 191 6.71 14.23 -7.73
C PRO A 191 5.56 15.04 -8.36
N ILE A 192 5.56 15.15 -9.69
CA ILE A 192 4.52 15.90 -10.41
C ILE A 192 3.39 14.97 -10.80
N GLY A 193 2.15 15.42 -10.60
CA GLY A 193 0.95 14.69 -10.99
C GLY A 193 0.27 13.99 -9.80
N GLU A 194 -0.62 13.05 -10.14
CA GLU A 194 -1.42 12.32 -9.15
C GLU A 194 -0.70 11.03 -8.70
N PRO A 195 -0.89 10.60 -7.44
CA PRO A 195 -0.50 9.26 -7.02
C PRO A 195 -1.17 8.18 -7.87
N TYR A 196 -0.50 7.05 -8.05
CA TYR A 196 -1.00 5.94 -8.84
C TYR A 196 -0.76 4.59 -8.16
N ILE A 197 -1.62 3.62 -8.48
CA ILE A 197 -1.49 2.23 -8.01
C ILE A 197 -0.70 1.44 -9.05
N LEU A 198 0.28 0.66 -8.60
CA LEU A 198 0.96 -0.30 -9.46
C LEU A 198 0.34 -1.69 -9.27
N ASP A 199 -0.20 -2.25 -10.35
CA ASP A 199 -0.63 -3.65 -10.38
C ASP A 199 0.59 -4.56 -10.53
N VAL A 200 1.21 -4.90 -9.40
CA VAL A 200 2.39 -5.78 -9.31
C VAL A 200 2.08 -7.19 -9.81
N HIS A 201 0.83 -7.65 -9.66
CA HIS A 201 0.40 -8.97 -10.12
C HIS A 201 0.52 -9.10 -11.65
N SER A 202 0.15 -8.05 -12.38
CA SER A 202 0.21 -8.00 -13.84
C SER A 202 1.63 -7.85 -14.43
N MET A 203 2.64 -7.59 -13.61
CA MET A 203 3.97 -7.26 -14.12
C MET A 203 4.66 -8.44 -14.82
N PRO A 204 5.45 -8.20 -15.88
CA PRO A 204 6.21 -9.26 -16.54
C PRO A 204 7.12 -10.01 -15.56
N ARG A 205 7.25 -11.32 -15.75
CA ARG A 205 8.16 -12.15 -14.95
C ARG A 205 9.62 -11.87 -15.32
N VAL A 206 10.51 -12.06 -14.35
CA VAL A 206 11.95 -12.04 -14.54
C VAL A 206 12.48 -13.42 -14.16
N ASP A 207 12.64 -14.30 -15.14
CA ASP A 207 13.28 -15.60 -14.97
C ASP A 207 14.81 -15.46 -14.88
#